data_AF-A0A0P8YCR5-F1
#
_entry.id   AF-A0A0P8YCR5-F1
#
_cell.length_a   1.000
_cell.length_b   1.000
_cell.length_c   1.000
_cell.angle_alpha   90.00
_cell.angle_beta   90.00
_cell.angle_gamma   90.00
#
_symmetry.space_group_name_H-M   'P 1'
#
loop_
_entity.id
_entity.type
_entity.pdbx_description
1 polymer ?
#
loop_
_entity_poly.entity_id
_entity_poly.type
_entity_poly.pdbx_seq_one_letter_code
_entity_poly.pdbx_strand_id
1 'polypeptide(L)'
;TDESIGLADPAQLATDWDAEALELYDPSPEPDPAILQENARRAEAAALAVSGVSMVQSASSGYGQQRIHLATSNGFSGGYQRNSTSISCVAITGSGGNMERDYYGDGRIFAADLDSPEYIGEMAAKRTIERANPRKTKSGAYPVLFDERVSGSLIAHLLAAINGASIVRGSSWLRDAMGEQILPSGLSLIEDPLRRRAGSSKPFDGEGLPTAARTIIDNGTLTGWTLDLASARKLGLQSTANAARGTA
;
A
#
# COMPACT_ATOMS: atom_id res chain seq x y z
N THR A 1 -33.13 -12.84 -4.11
CA THR A 1 -31.72 -12.98 -3.71
C THR A 1 -30.90 -12.40 -4.85
N ASP A 2 -29.85 -11.62 -4.59
CA ASP A 2 -29.02 -11.04 -5.66
C ASP A 2 -28.20 -12.14 -6.34
N GLU A 3 -28.54 -12.49 -7.59
CA GLU A 3 -27.92 -13.59 -8.36
C GLU A 3 -26.44 -13.39 -8.66
N SER A 4 -25.94 -12.15 -8.55
CA SER A 4 -24.53 -11.85 -8.73
C SER A 4 -23.66 -12.28 -7.56
N ILE A 5 -24.25 -12.54 -6.39
CA ILE A 5 -23.54 -12.92 -5.18
C ILE A 5 -23.39 -14.45 -5.14
N GLY A 6 -22.16 -14.93 -5.25
CA GLY A 6 -21.86 -16.36 -5.24
C GLY A 6 -20.36 -16.65 -5.29
N LEU A 7 -19.99 -17.90 -5.03
CA LEU A 7 -18.60 -18.37 -5.11
C LEU A 7 -18.09 -18.41 -6.55
N ALA A 8 -16.77 -18.47 -6.72
CA ALA A 8 -16.14 -18.65 -8.02
C ALA A 8 -16.65 -19.93 -8.71
N ASP A 9 -16.63 -19.97 -10.04
CA ASP A 9 -16.68 -21.26 -10.73
C ASP A 9 -15.40 -22.06 -10.37
N PRO A 10 -15.46 -23.38 -10.13
CA PRO A 10 -14.27 -24.19 -9.87
C PRO A 10 -13.14 -24.00 -10.89
N ALA A 11 -13.45 -23.69 -12.16
CA ALA A 11 -12.45 -23.42 -13.20
C ALA A 11 -11.75 -22.05 -13.06
N GLN A 12 -12.27 -21.14 -12.22
CA GLN A 12 -11.67 -19.83 -11.94
C GLN A 12 -10.72 -19.86 -10.73
N LEU A 13 -10.75 -20.94 -9.94
CA LEU A 13 -9.96 -21.06 -8.72
C LEU A 13 -8.47 -21.20 -9.03
N ALA A 14 -7.63 -20.61 -8.19
CA ALA A 14 -6.20 -20.84 -8.25
C ALA A 14 -5.89 -22.30 -7.86
N THR A 15 -5.12 -23.00 -8.69
CA THR A 15 -4.74 -24.41 -8.46
C THR A 15 -3.27 -24.59 -8.07
N ASP A 16 -2.39 -23.74 -8.58
CA ASP A 16 -0.93 -23.89 -8.48
C ASP A 16 -0.26 -22.53 -8.24
N TRP A 17 -0.29 -22.04 -7.00
CA TRP A 17 0.41 -20.80 -6.64
C TRP A 17 1.76 -21.06 -5.97
N ASP A 18 2.74 -20.25 -6.33
CA ASP A 18 4.05 -20.24 -5.68
C ASP A 18 4.14 -19.05 -4.71
N ALA A 19 3.84 -19.31 -3.44
CA ALA A 19 3.97 -18.29 -2.39
C ALA A 19 5.43 -17.98 -2.04
N GLU A 20 6.36 -18.91 -2.30
CA GLU A 20 7.78 -18.74 -2.00
C GLU A 20 8.44 -17.80 -3.00
N ALA A 21 8.04 -17.88 -4.29
CA ALA A 21 8.49 -16.97 -5.34
C ALA A 21 8.19 -15.49 -5.03
N LEU A 22 7.17 -15.21 -4.22
CA LEU A 22 6.84 -13.85 -3.80
C LEU A 22 7.73 -13.31 -2.68
N GLU A 23 8.47 -14.19 -1.99
CA GLU A 23 9.29 -13.84 -0.82
C GLU A 23 8.50 -12.98 0.18
N LEU A 24 7.35 -13.49 0.63
CA LEU A 24 6.53 -12.78 1.62
C LEU A 24 6.88 -13.15 3.06
N TYR A 25 7.71 -14.18 3.25
CA TYR A 25 8.07 -14.73 4.54
C TYR A 25 9.59 -14.64 4.73
N ASP A 26 10.02 -13.99 5.82
CA ASP A 26 11.41 -13.98 6.27
C ASP A 26 11.61 -15.19 7.20
N PRO A 27 12.46 -16.18 6.84
CA PRO A 27 12.68 -17.37 7.65
C PRO A 27 13.54 -17.11 8.89
N SER A 28 14.06 -15.89 9.06
CA SER A 28 14.83 -15.49 10.24
C SER A 28 13.98 -15.62 11.52
N PRO A 29 14.60 -15.91 12.68
CA PRO A 29 13.89 -15.95 13.95
C PRO A 29 13.18 -14.62 14.25
N GLU A 30 12.04 -14.70 14.94
CA GLU A 30 11.37 -13.51 15.48
C GLU A 30 12.35 -12.71 16.36
N PRO A 31 12.44 -11.38 16.16
CA PRO A 31 13.37 -10.55 16.93
C PRO A 31 12.95 -10.49 18.40
N ASP A 32 13.94 -10.51 19.29
CA ASP A 32 13.72 -10.23 20.70
C ASP A 32 13.09 -8.82 20.85
N PRO A 33 12.03 -8.64 21.66
CA PRO A 33 11.44 -7.33 21.92
C PRO A 33 12.45 -6.25 22.36
N ALA A 34 13.55 -6.63 23.02
CA ALA A 34 14.62 -5.73 23.38
C ALA A 34 15.34 -5.14 22.15
N ILE A 35 15.47 -5.90 21.06
CA ILE A 35 16.05 -5.41 19.79
C ILE A 35 15.12 -4.37 19.17
N LEU A 36 13.80 -4.62 19.18
CA LEU A 36 12.82 -3.66 18.67
C LEU A 36 12.83 -2.37 19.49
N GLN A 37 12.88 -2.48 20.82
CA GLN A 37 13.00 -1.33 21.70
C GLN A 37 14.28 -0.54 21.42
N GLU A 38 15.41 -1.22 21.23
CA GLU A 38 16.69 -0.58 20.94
C GLU A 38 16.68 0.13 19.58
N ASN A 39 16.11 -0.48 18.54
CA ASN A 39 15.95 0.17 17.24
C ASN A 39 15.11 1.45 17.35
N ALA A 40 14.01 1.45 18.11
CA ALA A 40 13.23 2.66 18.34
C ALA A 40 14.04 3.75 19.07
N ARG A 41 14.81 3.37 20.10
CA ARG A 41 15.69 4.30 20.83
C ARG A 41 16.78 4.90 19.95
N ARG A 42 17.39 4.09 19.08
CA ARG A 42 18.43 4.56 18.14
C ARG A 42 17.87 5.55 17.13
N ALA A 43 16.67 5.30 16.60
CA ALA A 43 15.99 6.24 15.71
C ALA A 43 15.63 7.56 16.42
N GLU A 44 15.12 7.49 17.66
CA GLU A 44 14.86 8.67 18.48
C GLU A 44 16.15 9.47 18.76
N ALA A 45 17.21 8.80 19.21
CA ALA A 45 18.48 9.44 19.51
C ALA A 45 19.09 10.12 18.29
N ALA A 46 19.04 9.47 17.13
CA ALA A 46 19.52 10.03 15.87
C ALA A 46 18.74 11.29 15.47
N ALA A 47 17.40 11.28 15.60
CA ALA A 47 16.59 12.46 15.33
C ALA A 47 16.90 13.62 16.29
N LEU A 48 17.03 13.35 17.59
CA LEU A 48 17.35 14.36 18.62
C LEU A 48 18.75 14.96 18.46
N ALA A 49 19.69 14.23 17.86
CA ALA A 49 21.04 14.72 17.59
C ALA A 49 21.08 15.80 16.49
N VAL A 50 20.02 15.92 15.68
CA VAL A 50 19.96 16.91 14.59
C VAL A 50 19.56 18.29 15.12
N SER A 51 20.43 19.28 14.90
CA SER A 51 20.17 20.67 15.29
C SER A 51 18.89 21.20 14.65
N GLY A 52 18.00 21.77 15.48
CA GLY A 52 16.69 22.28 15.04
C GLY A 52 15.52 21.38 15.41
N VAL A 53 15.75 20.10 15.75
CA VAL A 53 14.75 19.26 16.40
C VAL A 53 14.62 19.70 17.86
N SER A 54 13.40 20.01 18.30
CA SER A 54 13.12 20.40 19.69
C SER A 54 12.67 19.21 20.55
N MET A 55 12.01 18.22 19.95
CA MET A 55 11.62 16.98 20.62
C MET A 55 11.31 15.88 19.61
N VAL A 56 11.29 14.64 20.07
CA VAL A 56 10.73 13.49 19.33
C VAL A 56 9.38 13.15 19.93
N GLN A 57 8.35 13.08 19.10
CA GLN A 57 6.99 12.73 19.53
C GLN A 57 6.88 11.22 19.77
N SER A 58 7.44 10.43 18.86
CA SER A 58 7.45 8.98 18.95
C SER A 58 8.53 8.38 18.06
N ALA A 59 9.15 7.31 18.52
CA ALA A 59 9.86 6.36 17.68
C ALA A 59 9.30 4.96 17.95
N SER A 60 9.21 4.13 16.92
CA SER A 60 8.60 2.80 17.03
C SER A 60 9.29 1.82 16.11
N SER A 61 9.49 0.61 16.60
CA SER A 61 9.92 -0.55 15.83
C SER A 61 8.88 -1.64 15.99
N GLY A 62 8.51 -2.30 14.90
CA GLY A 62 7.47 -3.31 14.86
C GLY A 62 7.93 -4.57 14.12
N TYR A 63 7.35 -5.69 14.52
CA TYR A 63 7.43 -6.97 13.83
C TYR A 63 6.05 -7.62 13.89
N GLY A 64 5.66 -8.28 12.80
CA GLY A 64 4.43 -9.03 12.70
C GLY A 64 4.60 -10.23 11.78
N GLN A 65 4.10 -11.38 12.21
CA GLN A 65 4.01 -12.58 11.39
C GLN A 65 2.54 -12.95 11.24
N GLN A 66 2.13 -13.27 10.02
CA GLN A 66 0.76 -13.63 9.68
C GLN A 66 0.76 -14.96 8.91
N ARG A 67 -0.24 -15.80 9.19
CA ARG A 67 -0.60 -16.95 8.36
C ARG A 67 -2.00 -16.73 7.84
N ILE A 68 -2.14 -16.72 6.52
CA ILE A 68 -3.42 -16.51 5.85
C ILE A 68 -3.85 -17.86 5.28
N HIS A 69 -5.11 -18.22 5.50
CA HIS A 69 -5.71 -19.41 4.93
C HIS A 69 -7.14 -19.09 4.51
N LEU A 70 -7.49 -19.42 3.27
CA LEU A 70 -8.81 -19.24 2.68
C LEU A 70 -9.32 -20.61 2.24
N ALA A 71 -10.49 -20.98 2.74
CA ALA A 71 -11.20 -22.19 2.35
C ALA A 71 -12.65 -21.84 1.95
N THR A 72 -13.13 -22.42 0.85
CA THR A 72 -14.47 -22.19 0.33
C THR A 72 -15.19 -23.52 0.07
N SER A 73 -16.52 -23.52 0.13
CA SER A 73 -17.31 -24.75 -0.01
C SER A 73 -17.34 -25.33 -1.43
N ASN A 74 -16.89 -24.57 -2.44
CA ASN A 74 -16.71 -25.04 -3.83
C ASN A 74 -15.31 -25.61 -4.09
N GLY A 75 -14.51 -25.87 -3.06
CA GLY A 75 -13.28 -26.67 -3.16
C GLY A 75 -11.98 -25.88 -3.17
N PHE A 76 -11.99 -24.56 -2.99
CA PHE A 76 -10.73 -23.83 -2.76
C PHE A 76 -10.24 -24.05 -1.34
N SER A 77 -8.93 -24.31 -1.19
CA SER A 77 -8.24 -24.35 0.10
C SER A 77 -6.80 -23.96 -0.13
N GLY A 78 -6.43 -22.74 0.29
CA GLY A 78 -5.11 -22.19 0.02
C GLY A 78 -4.62 -21.27 1.13
N GLY A 79 -3.30 -21.19 1.29
CA GLY A 79 -2.69 -20.34 2.30
C GLY A 79 -1.27 -19.93 1.98
N TYR A 80 -0.81 -18.89 2.68
CA TYR A 80 0.56 -18.39 2.62
C TYR A 80 0.90 -17.67 3.93
N GLN A 81 2.19 -17.43 4.14
CA GLN A 81 2.69 -16.69 5.30
C GLN A 81 3.20 -15.32 4.86
N ARG A 82 3.16 -14.37 5.80
CA ARG A 82 3.75 -13.06 5.60
C ARG A 82 4.46 -12.56 6.85
N ASN A 83 5.61 -11.91 6.67
CA ASN A 83 6.22 -11.06 7.67
C ASN A 83 6.00 -9.59 7.33
N SER A 84 6.02 -8.77 8.38
CA SER A 84 6.14 -7.33 8.30
C SER A 84 7.07 -6.87 9.40
N THR A 85 7.98 -5.98 9.08
CA THR A 85 8.83 -5.31 10.03
C THR A 85 8.92 -3.84 9.66
N SER A 86 9.02 -2.96 10.64
CA SER A 86 8.98 -1.53 10.39
C SER A 86 9.73 -0.75 11.46
N ILE A 87 10.31 0.39 11.08
CA ILE A 87 10.85 1.40 11.99
C ILE A 87 10.31 2.76 11.57
N SER A 88 9.91 3.60 12.52
CA SER A 88 9.47 4.96 12.24
C SER A 88 9.87 5.93 13.33
N CYS A 89 10.02 7.20 12.96
CA CYS A 89 10.28 8.30 13.88
C CYS A 89 9.47 9.53 13.46
N VAL A 90 8.91 10.22 14.45
CA VAL A 90 8.19 11.48 14.31
C VAL A 90 8.93 12.53 15.13
N ALA A 91 9.47 13.53 14.46
CA ALA A 91 10.21 14.63 15.09
C ALA A 91 9.36 15.90 15.10
N ILE A 92 9.73 16.83 15.99
CA ILE A 92 9.12 18.15 16.11
C ILE A 92 10.22 19.21 16.08
N THR A 93 9.97 20.32 15.39
CA THR A 93 10.80 21.53 15.41
C THR A 93 9.96 22.71 15.91
N GLY A 94 10.65 23.76 16.35
CA GLY A 94 10.02 24.98 16.85
C GLY A 94 9.45 24.86 18.26
N SER A 95 8.73 25.90 18.67
CA SER A 95 8.18 26.06 20.02
C SER A 95 6.87 26.86 20.01
N GLY A 96 5.96 26.54 20.93
CA GLY A 96 4.69 27.25 21.06
C GLY A 96 3.85 27.18 19.78
N GLY A 97 3.36 28.33 19.30
CA GLY A 97 2.55 28.41 18.08
C GLY A 97 3.30 28.13 16.76
N ASN A 98 4.63 27.97 16.80
CA ASN A 98 5.47 27.70 15.64
C ASN A 98 5.96 26.23 15.60
N MET A 99 5.31 25.34 16.34
CA MET A 99 5.65 23.91 16.31
C MET A 99 5.23 23.28 14.99
N GLU A 100 6.16 22.61 14.34
CA GLU A 100 5.94 21.81 13.14
C GLU A 100 6.41 20.38 13.38
N ARG A 101 5.77 19.43 12.71
CA ARG A 101 6.10 18.00 12.80
C ARG A 101 6.18 17.35 11.42
N ASP A 102 7.08 16.40 11.26
CA ASP A 102 7.05 15.44 10.16
C ASP A 102 7.63 14.10 10.63
N TYR A 103 7.67 13.13 9.72
CA TYR A 103 8.08 11.78 10.00
C TYR A 103 8.85 11.15 8.85
N TYR A 104 9.60 10.12 9.20
CA TYR A 104 10.09 9.11 8.27
C TYR A 104 9.82 7.74 8.88
N GLY A 105 9.52 6.78 8.02
CA GLY A 105 9.33 5.41 8.44
C GLY A 105 9.52 4.49 7.26
N ASP A 106 10.00 3.30 7.57
CA ASP A 106 10.22 2.25 6.60
C ASP A 106 9.56 0.96 7.05
N GLY A 107 9.05 0.20 6.08
CA GLY A 107 8.35 -1.06 6.28
C GLY A 107 8.76 -2.06 5.22
N ARG A 108 9.17 -3.25 5.66
CA ARG A 108 9.69 -4.32 4.80
C ARG A 108 9.17 -5.67 5.23
N ILE A 109 9.33 -6.66 4.34
CA ILE A 109 9.08 -8.06 4.66
C ILE A 109 10.28 -8.65 5.40
N PHE A 110 11.48 -8.41 4.88
CA PHE A 110 12.74 -8.85 5.47
C PHE A 110 13.36 -7.75 6.30
N ALA A 111 13.85 -8.10 7.49
CA ALA A 111 14.54 -7.13 8.36
C ALA A 111 15.84 -6.61 7.74
N ALA A 112 16.50 -7.43 6.91
CA ALA A 112 17.72 -7.05 6.21
C ALA A 112 17.52 -5.93 5.17
N ASP A 113 16.29 -5.74 4.70
CA ASP A 113 15.96 -4.73 3.68
C ASP A 113 15.51 -3.39 4.31
N LEU A 114 15.41 -3.33 5.64
CA LEU A 114 15.02 -2.11 6.35
C LEU A 114 16.13 -1.07 6.34
N ASP A 115 15.73 0.17 6.18
CA ASP A 115 16.57 1.31 6.51
C ASP A 115 17.06 1.23 7.97
N SER A 116 18.33 1.59 8.20
CA SER A 116 18.91 1.62 9.55
C SER A 116 18.15 2.58 10.47
N PRO A 117 18.04 2.30 11.79
CA PRO A 117 17.39 3.20 12.73
C PRO A 117 17.94 4.64 12.68
N GLU A 118 19.26 4.80 12.52
CA GLU A 118 19.91 6.10 12.43
C GLU A 118 19.39 6.91 11.24
N TYR A 119 19.38 6.28 10.06
CA TYR A 119 18.87 6.92 8.85
C TYR A 119 17.38 7.30 8.97
N ILE A 120 16.55 6.44 9.58
CA ILE A 120 15.14 6.76 9.87
C ILE A 120 15.03 8.04 10.70
N GLY A 121 15.80 8.13 11.79
CA GLY A 121 15.81 9.28 12.69
C GLY A 121 16.28 10.56 12.02
N GLU A 122 17.41 10.49 11.30
CA GLU A 122 17.98 11.60 10.55
C GLU A 122 17.02 12.14 9.49
N MET A 123 16.36 11.26 8.75
CA MET A 123 15.40 11.64 7.73
C MET A 123 14.11 12.25 8.32
N ALA A 124 13.62 11.72 9.44
CA ALA A 124 12.49 12.30 10.14
C ALA A 124 12.81 13.73 10.63
N ALA A 125 14.00 13.92 11.21
CA ALA A 125 14.49 15.21 11.66
C ALA A 125 14.66 16.20 10.50
N LYS A 126 15.34 15.79 9.42
CA LYS A 126 15.55 16.62 8.24
C LYS A 126 14.24 17.15 7.67
N ARG A 127 13.27 16.27 7.42
CA ARG A 127 11.94 16.64 6.90
C ARG A 127 11.20 17.58 7.84
N THR A 128 11.31 17.34 9.14
CA THR A 128 10.68 18.20 10.15
C THR A 128 11.27 19.61 10.12
N ILE A 129 12.60 19.74 10.03
CA ILE A 129 13.28 21.04 9.96
C ILE A 129 12.95 21.78 8.66
N GLU A 130 12.82 21.07 7.53
CA GLU A 130 12.41 21.67 6.24
C GLU A 130 11.01 22.31 6.29
N ARG A 131 10.17 21.92 7.25
CA ARG A 131 8.86 22.54 7.50
C ARG A 131 8.92 23.80 8.36
N ALA A 132 10.06 24.13 8.98
CA ALA A 132 10.16 25.26 9.88
C ALA A 132 9.88 26.59 9.16
N ASN A 133 9.19 27.50 9.85
CA ASN A 133 8.88 28.86 9.38
C ASN A 133 8.20 28.89 8.00
N PRO A 134 7.06 28.21 7.81
CA PRO A 134 6.39 28.17 6.53
C PRO A 134 5.93 29.58 6.11
N ARG A 135 6.05 29.89 4.81
CA ARG A 135 5.60 31.15 4.24
C ARG A 135 4.38 30.94 3.36
N LYS A 136 3.38 31.81 3.51
CA LYS A 136 2.22 31.80 2.61
C LYS A 136 2.63 32.24 1.21
N THR A 137 2.21 31.47 0.22
CA THR A 137 2.32 31.84 -1.20
C THR A 137 1.07 32.62 -1.63
N LYS A 138 1.16 33.37 -2.73
CA LYS A 138 -0.02 34.04 -3.32
C LYS A 138 -0.93 33.00 -3.95
N SER A 139 -2.24 33.13 -3.76
CA SER A 139 -3.23 32.29 -4.45
C SER A 139 -3.11 32.43 -5.96
N GLY A 140 -3.12 31.29 -6.67
CA GLY A 140 -2.97 31.25 -8.12
C GLY A 140 -2.76 29.83 -8.62
N ALA A 141 -2.64 29.67 -9.94
CA ALA A 141 -2.28 28.41 -10.58
C ALA A 141 -0.76 28.31 -10.70
N TYR A 142 -0.20 27.18 -10.25
CA TYR A 142 1.23 26.88 -10.32
C TYR A 142 1.45 25.47 -10.83
N PRO A 143 2.57 25.20 -11.53
CA PRO A 143 3.02 23.83 -11.71
C PRO A 143 3.32 23.22 -10.32
N VAL A 144 2.79 22.04 -10.06
CA VAL A 144 2.98 21.32 -8.79
C VAL A 144 3.80 20.07 -9.09
N LEU A 145 4.95 19.94 -8.41
CA LEU A 145 5.73 18.71 -8.39
C LEU A 145 5.35 17.95 -7.11
N PHE A 146 4.84 16.73 -7.28
CA PHE A 146 4.54 15.84 -6.16
C PHE A 146 5.77 15.01 -5.82
N ASP A 147 6.13 14.99 -4.54
CA ASP A 147 7.15 14.08 -4.01
C ASP A 147 6.68 12.62 -4.13
N GLU A 148 7.63 11.69 -4.26
CA GLU A 148 7.35 10.25 -4.33
C GLU A 148 6.42 9.80 -3.19
N ARG A 149 6.65 10.28 -1.97
CA ARG A 149 5.89 9.92 -0.76
C ARG A 149 4.39 10.20 -0.89
N VAL A 150 4.01 11.26 -1.58
CA VAL A 150 2.61 11.69 -1.70
C VAL A 150 1.98 11.32 -3.05
N SER A 151 2.79 11.02 -4.06
CA SER A 151 2.33 10.71 -5.41
C SER A 151 1.41 9.49 -5.46
N GLY A 152 1.64 8.49 -4.60
CA GLY A 152 0.76 7.33 -4.45
C GLY A 152 -0.69 7.67 -4.08
N SER A 153 -0.94 8.80 -3.41
CA SER A 153 -2.29 9.24 -3.06
C SER A 153 -3.12 9.62 -4.29
N LEU A 154 -2.50 10.18 -5.34
CA LEU A 154 -3.19 10.49 -6.59
C LEU A 154 -3.66 9.21 -7.28
N ILE A 155 -2.79 8.19 -7.29
CA ILE A 155 -3.13 6.86 -7.82
C ILE A 155 -4.24 6.20 -6.99
N ALA A 156 -4.24 6.36 -5.66
CA ALA A 156 -5.30 5.83 -4.82
C ALA A 156 -6.69 6.42 -5.15
N HIS A 157 -6.77 7.73 -5.45
CA HIS A 157 -8.03 8.34 -5.89
C HIS A 157 -8.52 7.79 -7.23
N LEU A 158 -7.59 7.56 -8.18
CA LEU A 158 -7.91 6.93 -9.46
C LEU A 158 -8.43 5.50 -9.25
N LEU A 159 -7.73 4.69 -8.45
CA LEU A 159 -8.13 3.32 -8.13
C LEU A 159 -9.51 3.25 -7.45
N ALA A 160 -9.82 4.20 -6.56
CA ALA A 160 -11.13 4.31 -5.94
C ALA A 160 -12.24 4.64 -6.96
N ALA A 161 -11.94 5.47 -7.96
CA ALA A 161 -12.87 5.81 -9.02
C ALA A 161 -13.11 4.64 -9.98
N ILE A 162 -12.14 3.77 -10.22
CA ILE A 162 -12.34 2.57 -11.08
C ILE A 162 -12.76 1.32 -10.29
N ASN A 163 -13.12 1.46 -9.01
CA ASN A 163 -13.55 0.34 -8.18
C ASN A 163 -14.92 -0.19 -8.64
N GLY A 164 -15.00 -1.50 -8.89
CA GLY A 164 -16.18 -2.17 -9.42
C GLY A 164 -17.46 -1.93 -8.61
N ALA A 165 -17.38 -1.89 -7.29
CA ALA A 165 -18.54 -1.59 -6.44
C ALA A 165 -19.03 -0.15 -6.60
N SER A 166 -18.13 0.81 -6.85
CA SER A 166 -18.48 2.19 -7.17
C SER A 166 -19.06 2.33 -8.58
N ILE A 167 -18.54 1.59 -9.56
CA ILE A 167 -19.06 1.55 -10.94
C ILE A 167 -20.49 1.02 -10.96
N VAL A 168 -20.71 -0.17 -10.35
CA VAL A 168 -22.01 -0.83 -10.28
C VAL A 168 -23.07 0.07 -9.60
N ARG A 169 -22.69 0.78 -8.54
CA ARG A 169 -23.61 1.67 -7.81
C ARG A 169 -23.87 3.00 -8.51
N GLY A 170 -23.16 3.29 -9.60
CA GLY A 170 -23.31 4.55 -10.31
C GLY A 170 -22.67 5.76 -9.62
N SER A 171 -21.85 5.54 -8.58
CA SER A 171 -21.30 6.62 -7.75
C SER A 171 -19.92 7.13 -8.21
N SER A 172 -19.35 6.51 -9.25
CA SER A 172 -18.05 6.91 -9.79
C SER A 172 -18.18 7.86 -10.98
N TRP A 173 -17.32 8.87 -11.01
CA TRP A 173 -17.14 9.76 -12.15
C TRP A 173 -16.41 9.11 -13.35
N LEU A 174 -15.82 7.91 -13.17
CA LEU A 174 -15.20 7.10 -14.23
C LEU A 174 -16.06 5.93 -14.71
N ARG A 175 -17.35 5.92 -14.36
CA ARG A 175 -18.28 4.85 -14.74
C ARG A 175 -18.39 4.64 -16.25
N ASP A 176 -18.41 5.72 -17.02
CA ASP A 176 -18.63 5.66 -18.47
C ASP A 176 -17.34 5.91 -19.26
N ALA A 177 -16.18 5.84 -18.59
CA ALA A 177 -14.88 6.20 -19.15
C ALA A 177 -14.06 5.00 -19.69
N MET A 178 -14.69 3.83 -19.87
CA MET A 178 -13.98 2.66 -20.40
C MET A 178 -13.48 2.93 -21.83
N GLY A 179 -12.18 2.78 -22.06
CA GLY A 179 -11.56 3.09 -23.36
C GLY A 179 -11.29 4.58 -23.60
N GLU A 180 -11.66 5.45 -22.66
CA GLU A 180 -11.39 6.89 -22.76
C GLU A 180 -10.00 7.25 -22.25
N GLN A 181 -9.43 8.31 -22.82
CA GLN A 181 -8.17 8.88 -22.34
C GLN A 181 -8.43 9.74 -21.09
N ILE A 182 -8.02 9.24 -19.92
CA ILE A 182 -8.23 9.88 -18.63
C ILE A 182 -6.94 10.41 -17.98
N LEU A 183 -5.79 10.03 -18.51
CA LEU A 183 -4.47 10.56 -18.16
C LEU A 183 -3.73 11.09 -19.41
N PRO A 184 -2.71 11.94 -19.25
CA PRO A 184 -1.86 12.35 -20.35
C PRO A 184 -1.28 11.15 -21.12
N SER A 185 -1.12 11.32 -22.44
CA SER A 185 -0.41 10.34 -23.26
C SER A 185 1.02 10.16 -22.75
N GLY A 186 1.50 8.92 -22.79
CA GLY A 186 2.78 8.49 -22.22
C GLY A 186 2.73 8.02 -20.77
N LEU A 187 1.59 8.18 -20.07
CA LEU A 187 1.41 7.65 -18.72
C LEU A 187 0.65 6.32 -18.74
N SER A 188 1.30 5.27 -18.23
CA SER A 188 0.68 3.97 -18.00
C SER A 188 0.68 3.62 -16.52
N LEU A 189 -0.33 2.87 -16.09
CA LEU A 189 -0.47 2.34 -14.74
C LEU A 189 -0.62 0.83 -14.83
N ILE A 190 0.30 0.12 -14.19
CA ILE A 190 0.35 -1.34 -14.18
C ILE A 190 0.08 -1.81 -12.75
N GLU A 191 -0.84 -2.76 -12.63
CA GLU A 191 -0.98 -3.59 -11.46
C GLU A 191 -0.08 -4.81 -11.58
N ASP A 192 0.74 -5.05 -10.55
CA ASP A 192 1.56 -6.24 -10.45
C ASP A 192 1.43 -6.83 -9.03
N PRO A 193 0.54 -7.82 -8.84
CA PRO A 193 0.29 -8.45 -7.55
C PRO A 193 1.30 -9.54 -7.20
N LEU A 194 2.27 -9.82 -8.09
CA LEU A 194 3.27 -10.88 -7.96
C LEU A 194 4.68 -10.33 -7.71
N ARG A 195 4.79 -9.04 -7.36
CA ARG A 195 6.06 -8.40 -7.04
C ARG A 195 6.71 -9.05 -5.81
N ARG A 196 7.97 -9.47 -5.97
CA ARG A 196 8.79 -9.99 -4.88
C ARG A 196 8.92 -8.96 -3.76
N ARG A 197 8.84 -9.45 -2.52
CA ARG A 197 9.04 -8.67 -1.27
C ARG A 197 8.16 -7.44 -1.12
N ALA A 198 7.05 -7.35 -1.87
CA ALA A 198 6.13 -6.22 -1.78
C ALA A 198 4.96 -6.52 -0.82
N GLY A 199 4.70 -5.57 0.09
CA GLY A 199 3.73 -5.70 1.18
C GLY A 199 2.26 -5.83 0.77
N SER A 200 1.93 -5.76 -0.52
CA SER A 200 0.58 -5.98 -1.04
C SER A 200 0.46 -7.16 -2.01
N SER A 201 1.59 -7.80 -2.35
CA SER A 201 1.59 -8.97 -3.23
C SER A 201 0.85 -10.14 -2.60
N LYS A 202 0.17 -10.94 -3.42
CA LYS A 202 -0.58 -12.10 -2.96
C LYS A 202 -0.77 -13.08 -4.12
N PRO A 203 -0.70 -14.40 -3.87
CA PRO A 203 -0.85 -15.41 -4.92
C PRO A 203 -2.29 -15.55 -5.44
N PHE A 204 -3.26 -15.28 -4.57
CA PHE A 204 -4.68 -15.34 -4.87
C PHE A 204 -5.41 -14.26 -4.08
N ASP A 205 -6.60 -13.89 -4.53
CA ASP A 205 -7.41 -12.83 -3.94
C ASP A 205 -8.34 -13.33 -2.82
N GLY A 206 -9.17 -12.44 -2.28
CA GLY A 206 -10.11 -12.77 -1.21
C GLY A 206 -11.26 -13.70 -1.61
N GLU A 207 -11.31 -14.16 -2.86
CA GLU A 207 -12.31 -15.07 -3.41
C GLU A 207 -11.69 -16.36 -3.98
N GLY A 208 -10.37 -16.51 -3.85
CA GLY A 208 -9.62 -17.70 -4.29
C GLY A 208 -9.24 -17.67 -5.76
N LEU A 209 -9.36 -16.52 -6.44
CA LEU A 209 -8.94 -16.37 -7.83
C LEU A 209 -7.43 -16.08 -7.91
N PRO A 210 -6.72 -16.61 -8.93
CA PRO A 210 -5.30 -16.32 -9.13
C PRO A 210 -5.12 -14.85 -9.50
N THR A 211 -4.17 -14.18 -8.85
CA THR A 211 -3.83 -12.80 -9.21
C THR A 211 -2.93 -12.76 -10.44
N ALA A 212 -3.02 -11.68 -11.22
CA ALA A 212 -2.23 -11.51 -12.43
C ALA A 212 -1.86 -10.05 -12.64
N ALA A 213 -0.69 -9.82 -13.24
CA ALA A 213 -0.29 -8.49 -13.68
C ALA A 213 -1.22 -8.01 -14.81
N ARG A 214 -1.56 -6.73 -14.80
CA ARG A 214 -2.38 -6.12 -15.84
C ARG A 214 -2.13 -4.63 -15.97
N THR A 215 -2.40 -4.11 -17.15
CA THR A 215 -2.42 -2.68 -17.41
C THR A 215 -3.80 -2.14 -17.04
N ILE A 216 -3.85 -1.15 -16.14
CA ILE A 216 -5.06 -0.41 -15.75
C ILE A 216 -5.22 0.84 -16.62
N ILE A 217 -4.11 1.52 -16.89
CA ILE A 217 -4.04 2.64 -17.83
C ILE A 217 -2.96 2.32 -18.86
N ASP A 218 -3.30 2.36 -20.14
CA ASP A 218 -2.36 2.20 -21.23
C ASP A 218 -2.23 3.51 -22.01
N ASN A 219 -1.06 4.16 -21.97
CA ASN A 219 -0.78 5.39 -22.70
C ASN A 219 -1.85 6.48 -22.49
N GLY A 220 -2.32 6.63 -21.26
CA GLY A 220 -3.37 7.58 -20.87
C GLY A 220 -4.80 7.02 -20.88
N THR A 221 -5.03 5.87 -21.52
CA THR A 221 -6.36 5.29 -21.73
C THR A 221 -6.74 4.26 -20.66
N LEU A 222 -7.96 4.38 -20.12
CA LEU A 222 -8.50 3.40 -19.17
C LEU A 222 -8.83 2.07 -19.87
N THR A 223 -8.20 0.99 -19.42
CA THR A 223 -8.36 -0.35 -20.04
C THR A 223 -9.23 -1.30 -19.22
N GLY A 224 -9.48 -1.01 -17.94
CA GLY A 224 -10.25 -1.90 -17.08
C GLY A 224 -10.58 -1.32 -15.70
N TRP A 225 -11.68 -1.79 -15.11
CA TRP A 225 -12.03 -1.54 -13.71
C TRP A 225 -11.38 -2.57 -12.78
N THR A 226 -11.33 -2.31 -11.48
CA THR A 226 -10.94 -3.30 -10.45
C THR A 226 -12.18 -4.03 -9.94
N LEU A 227 -12.29 -5.34 -10.25
CA LEU A 227 -13.51 -6.11 -10.08
C LEU A 227 -13.28 -7.32 -9.14
N ASP A 228 -14.22 -7.50 -8.22
CA ASP A 228 -14.49 -8.77 -7.55
C ASP A 228 -15.52 -9.59 -8.34
N LEU A 229 -15.84 -10.81 -7.92
CA LEU A 229 -16.84 -11.65 -8.60
C LEU A 229 -18.22 -11.00 -8.69
N ALA A 230 -18.67 -10.35 -7.62
CA ALA A 230 -20.01 -9.77 -7.56
C ALA A 230 -20.15 -8.59 -8.52
N SER A 231 -19.20 -7.66 -8.50
CA SER A 231 -19.19 -6.51 -9.41
C SER A 231 -18.96 -6.92 -10.85
N ALA A 232 -18.09 -7.91 -11.12
CA ALA A 232 -17.89 -8.46 -12.44
C ALA A 232 -19.19 -9.02 -13.03
N ARG A 233 -19.92 -9.86 -12.28
CA ARG A 233 -21.20 -10.43 -12.72
C ARG A 233 -22.26 -9.36 -13.00
N LYS A 234 -22.37 -8.35 -12.14
CA LYS A 234 -23.33 -7.23 -12.34
C LYS A 234 -23.03 -6.42 -13.60
N LEU A 235 -21.76 -6.39 -14.03
CA LEU A 235 -21.32 -5.70 -15.23
C LEU A 235 -21.25 -6.61 -16.46
N GLY A 236 -21.52 -7.92 -16.31
CA GLY A 236 -21.35 -8.90 -17.38
C GLY A 236 -19.89 -9.11 -17.79
N LEU A 237 -18.95 -8.86 -16.87
CA LEU A 237 -17.50 -8.96 -17.08
C LEU A 237 -16.90 -10.13 -16.28
N GLN A 238 -15.60 -10.38 -16.49
CA GLN A 238 -14.82 -11.29 -15.67
C GLN A 238 -14.20 -10.55 -14.47
N SER A 239 -14.02 -11.27 -13.36
CA SER A 239 -13.30 -10.74 -12.20
C SER A 239 -11.83 -10.49 -12.55
N THR A 240 -11.25 -9.48 -11.92
CA THR A 240 -9.83 -9.13 -12.11
C THR A 240 -8.98 -9.58 -10.92
N ALA A 241 -9.51 -10.52 -10.12
CA ALA A 241 -8.88 -11.05 -8.91
C ALA A 241 -8.49 -9.95 -7.90
N ASN A 242 -9.34 -8.93 -7.76
CA ASN A 242 -9.11 -7.79 -6.87
C ASN A 242 -9.94 -7.84 -5.59
N ALA A 243 -10.57 -8.97 -5.26
CA ALA A 243 -11.29 -9.07 -4.01
C ALA A 243 -10.31 -8.97 -2.82
N ALA A 244 -10.70 -8.19 -1.82
CA ALA A 244 -10.01 -8.07 -0.56
C ALA A 244 -10.95 -8.51 0.56
N ARG A 245 -10.45 -9.39 1.43
CA ARG A 245 -11.10 -9.72 2.70
C ARG A 245 -10.11 -9.43 3.81
N GLY A 246 -10.54 -8.67 4.82
CA GLY A 246 -9.75 -8.47 6.02
C GLY A 246 -9.73 -9.76 6.84
N THR A 247 -8.56 -10.16 7.32
CA THR A 247 -8.43 -11.22 8.34
C THR A 247 -8.52 -10.68 9.77
N ALA A 248 -8.43 -9.35 9.93
CA ALA A 248 -8.80 -8.50 11.06
C ALA A 248 -8.52 -7.05 10.66
#